data_AF-X1TEL4-F1
#
_entry.id   AF-X1TEL4-F1
#
_cell.length_a   1.000
_cell.length_b   1.000
_cell.length_c   1.000
_cell.angle_alpha   90.00
_cell.angle_beta   90.00
_cell.angle_gamma   90.00
#
_symmetry.space_group_name_H-M   'P 1'
#
loop_
_entity.id
_entity.type
_entity.pdbx_description
1 polymer ?
#
loop_
_entity_poly.entity_id
_entity_poly.type
_entity_poly.pdbx_seq_one_letter_code
_entity_poly.pdbx_strand_id
1 'polypeptide(L)' 'MPSSIRLNLLEDRAAELVEQALKAGADHCDCVIARSQSLGISVRDGKLEDTDRSESDSFSLR' A
#
# COMPACT_ATOMS: atom_id res chain seq x y z
N MET A 1 7.08 17.90 -0.98
CA MET A 1 5.99 17.44 -0.10
C MET A 1 5.94 15.91 -0.19
N PRO A 2 5.99 15.16 0.92
CA PRO A 2 5.73 13.73 0.85
C PRO A 2 4.32 13.51 0.28
N SER A 3 4.18 12.57 -0.65
CA SER A 3 2.90 12.12 -1.19
C SER A 3 2.09 11.48 -0.06
N SER A 4 1.11 12.17 0.50
CA SER A 4 0.28 11.59 1.56
C SER A 4 -0.47 10.35 1.07
N ILE A 5 -0.45 9.27 1.86
CA ILE A 5 -1.29 8.10 1.63
C ILE A 5 -2.75 8.50 1.80
N ARG A 6 -3.55 8.27 0.75
CA ARG A 6 -5.00 8.53 0.73
C ARG A 6 -5.73 7.29 1.22
N LEU A 7 -5.99 7.23 2.53
CA LEU A 7 -6.60 6.06 3.18
C LEU A 7 -8.01 5.75 2.64
N ASN A 8 -8.83 6.77 2.42
CA ASN A 8 -10.20 6.61 1.90
C ASN A 8 -10.25 5.86 0.56
N LEU A 9 -9.33 6.16 -0.36
CA LEU A 9 -9.24 5.49 -1.65
C LEU A 9 -8.88 4.00 -1.51
N LEU A 10 -8.13 3.63 -0.46
CA LEU A 10 -7.81 2.23 -0.18
C LEU A 10 -9.01 1.51 0.42
N GLU A 11 -9.77 2.16 1.30
CA GLU A 11 -11.02 1.62 1.85
C GLU A 11 -12.08 1.39 0.75
N ASP A 12 -12.30 2.38 -0.12
CA ASP A 12 -13.25 2.28 -1.23
C ASP A 12 -12.89 1.10 -2.16
N ARG A 13 -11.59 0.97 -2.51
CA ARG A 13 -11.11 -0.15 -3.33
C ARG A 13 -11.26 -1.51 -2.65
N ALA A 14 -11.03 -1.59 -1.34
CA ALA A 14 -11.21 -2.83 -0.61
C ALA A 14 -12.69 -3.26 -0.62
N ALA A 15 -13.60 -2.30 -0.44
CA ALA A 15 -15.04 -2.55 -0.53
C ALA A 15 -15.45 -3.01 -1.94
N GLU A 16 -14.95 -2.35 -3.00
CA GLU A 16 -15.20 -2.76 -4.39
C GLU A 16 -14.73 -4.20 -4.64
N LEU A 17 -13.51 -4.56 -4.21
CA LEU A 17 -12.97 -5.90 -4.43
C LEU A 17 -13.80 -6.99 -3.72
N VAL A 18 -14.24 -6.73 -2.48
CA VAL A 18 -15.14 -7.62 -1.74
C VAL A 18 -16.47 -7.76 -2.47
N GLU A 19 -17.07 -6.66 -2.91
CA GLU A 19 -18.34 -6.69 -3.63
C GLU A 19 -18.23 -7.50 -4.94
N GLN A 20 -17.14 -7.33 -5.69
CA GLN A 20 -16.89 -8.10 -6.90
C GLN A 20 -16.67 -9.59 -6.60
N ALA A 21 -15.98 -9.93 -5.51
CA ALA A 21 -15.77 -11.32 -5.11
C ALA A 21 -17.10 -12.02 -4.75
N LEU A 22 -17.95 -11.35 -3.97
CA LEU A 22 -19.29 -11.84 -3.63
C LEU A 22 -20.14 -12.03 -4.90
N LYS A 23 -20.13 -11.05 -5.82
CA LYS A 23 -20.83 -11.15 -7.12
C LYS A 23 -20.31 -12.29 -7.99
N ALA A 24 -19.03 -12.62 -7.88
CA ALA A 24 -18.41 -13.75 -8.57
C ALA A 24 -18.77 -15.11 -7.95
N GLY A 25 -19.51 -15.13 -6.84
CA GLY A 25 -19.99 -16.35 -6.18
C GLY A 25 -19.16 -16.79 -4.98
N ALA A 26 -18.31 -15.91 -4.43
CA ALA A 26 -17.70 -16.19 -3.13
C ALA A 26 -18.77 -16.11 -2.04
N ASP A 27 -18.87 -17.15 -1.20
CA ASP A 27 -19.74 -17.13 -0.01
C ASP A 27 -19.19 -16.18 1.07
N HIS A 28 -17.85 -16.09 1.15
CA HIS A 28 -17.10 -15.22 2.06
C HIS A 28 -15.79 -14.79 1.40
N CYS A 29 -15.31 -13.58 1.71
CA CYS A 29 -13.96 -13.14 1.33
C CYS A 29 -13.40 -12.08 2.29
N ASP A 30 -12.08 -12.04 2.42
CA ASP A 30 -11.35 -10.95 3.07
C ASP A 30 -10.50 -10.19 2.04
N CYS A 31 -10.54 -8.86 2.09
CA CYS A 31 -9.65 -8.02 1.28
C CYS A 31 -8.66 -7.27 2.17
N VAL A 32 -7.38 -7.38 1.84
CA VAL A 32 -6.29 -6.63 2.48
C VAL A 32 -5.57 -5.81 1.42
N ILE A 33 -5.51 -4.50 1.65
CA ILE A 33 -4.77 -3.56 0.80
C ILE A 33 -3.73 -2.87 1.69
N ALA A 34 -2.47 -2.90 1.26
CA ALA A 34 -1.39 -2.22 1.97
C ALA A 34 -0.62 -1.31 1.02
N ARG A 35 -0.38 -0.08 1.48
CA ARG A 35 0.49 0.89 0.82
C ARG A 35 1.59 1.32 1.78
N SER A 36 2.83 1.26 1.32
CA SER A 36 3.99 1.73 2.07
C SER A 36 4.75 2.80 1.28
N GLN A 37 5.29 3.77 2.01
CA GLN A 37 6.23 4.75 1.48
C GLN A 37 7.34 4.92 2.52
N SER A 38 8.59 4.85 2.10
CA SER A 38 9.76 5.08 2.94
C SER A 38 10.77 5.99 2.23
N LEU A 39 11.51 6.72 3.05
CA LEU A 39 12.64 7.54 2.63
C LEU A 39 13.77 7.27 3.62
N GLY A 40 14.93 6.86 3.11
CA GLY A 40 16.12 6.58 3.91
C GLY A 40 17.30 7.41 3.46
N ILE A 41 18.16 7.76 4.41
CA ILE A 41 19.45 8.42 4.16
C ILE A 41 20.54 7.62 4.86
N SER A 42 21.67 7.43 4.17
CA SER A 42 22.87 6.80 4.73
C SER A 42 23.99 7.83 4.80
N VAL A 43 24.65 7.94 5.95
CA VAL A 43 25.78 8.85 6.18
C VAL A 43 26.94 8.05 6.76
N ARG A 44 28.13 8.20 6.16
CA ARG A 44 29.39 7.61 6.64
C ARG A 44 30.47 8.69 6.68
N ASP A 45 31.29 8.68 7.72
CA ASP A 45 32.34 9.68 7.94
C ASP A 45 31.84 11.13 7.87
N GLY A 46 30.59 11.36 8.32
CA GLY A 46 29.94 12.68 8.27
C GLY A 46 29.52 13.14 6.86
N LYS A 47 29.63 12.27 5.85
CA LYS A 47 29.23 12.56 4.46
C LYS A 47 28.03 11.71 4.06
N LEU A 48 27.11 12.33 3.33
CA LEU A 48 25.98 11.62 2.72
C LEU A 48 26.52 10.62 1.69
N GLU A 49 26.18 9.35 1.86
CA GLU A 49 26.56 8.29 0.93
C GLU A 49 25.39 7.86 0.05
N ASP A 50 24.19 7.74 0.62
CA ASP A 50 23.03 7.22 -0.11
C ASP A 50 21.73 7.90 0.32
N THR A 51 20.77 7.92 -0.59
CA THR A 51 19.40 8.35 -0.33
C THR A 51 18.48 7.43 -1.11
N ASP A 52 17.71 6.63 -0.39
CA ASP A 52 16.73 5.72 -0.98
C ASP A 52 15.31 6.26 -0.78
N ARG A 53 14.46 5.95 -1.73
CA ARG A 53 13.01 6.12 -1.62
C ARG A 53 12.36 4.85 -2.12
N SER A 54 11.47 4.28 -1.31
CA SER A 54 10.71 3.10 -1.69
C SER A 54 9.21 3.38 -1.55
N GLU A 55 8.45 2.93 -2.55
CA GLU A 55 6.99 2.99 -2.54
C GLU A 55 6.47 1.63 -2.99
N SER A 56 5.46 1.09 -2.31
CA SER A 56 4.89 -0.20 -2.66
C SER A 56 3.41 -0.23 -2.37
N ASP A 57 2.67 -0.88 -3.27
CA ASP A 57 1.25 -1.16 -3.16
C ASP A 57 1.06 -2.68 -3.28
N SER A 58 0.27 -3.27 -2.40
CA SER A 58 -0.03 -4.71 -2.41
C SER A 58 -1.50 -4.96 -2.10
N PHE A 59 -2.05 -6.00 -2.72
CA PHE A 59 -3.45 -6.39 -2.62
C PHE A 59 -3.51 -7.90 -2.40
N SER A 60 -4.34 -8.34 -1.44
CA SER A 60 -4.63 -9.75 -1.18
C SER A 60 -6.13 -9.93 -1.03
N LEU A 61 -6.66 -10.96 -1.68
CA LEU A 61 -8.06 -11.35 -1.62
C LEU A 61 -8.11 -12.85 -1.40
N ARG A 62 -8.85 -13.30 -0.39
CA ARG A 62 -8.94 -14.72 0.01
C ARG A 62 -10.35 -15.09 0.40
#